data_AF-A0A7J2H6D0-F1
#
_entry.id   AF-A0A7J2H6D0-F1
#
_cell.length_a   1.000
_cell.length_b   1.000
_cell.length_c   1.000
_cell.angle_alpha   90.00
_cell.angle_beta   90.00
_cell.angle_gamma   90.00
#
_symmetry.space_group_name_H-M   'P 1'
#
loop_
_entity.id
_entity.type
_entity.pdbx_description
1 polymer ?
#
loop_
_entity_poly.entity_id
_entity_poly.type
_entity_poly.pdbx_seq_one_letter_code
_entity_poly.pdbx_strand_id
1 'polypeptide(L)'
;PTSVPFSLNATKPGAYTIVIRVDYIDYYGSLRSKSREIGIVVKQPTLVGSVGSRGGGGKKGSTTTWIVAIILVIVILALAMVWRRRRR
;
A
#
# COMPACT_ATOMS: atom_id res chain seq x y z
N PRO A 1 9.61 -15.06 -28.16
CA PRO A 1 9.19 -13.88 -27.36
C PRO A 1 10.18 -12.74 -27.62
N THR A 2 9.70 -11.57 -28.05
CA THR A 2 10.54 -10.37 -28.23
C THR A 2 10.41 -9.47 -27.01
N SER A 3 11.53 -8.89 -26.58
CA SER A 3 11.59 -7.97 -25.44
C SER A 3 12.13 -6.63 -25.91
N VAL A 4 11.43 -5.54 -25.57
CA VAL A 4 11.86 -4.17 -25.82
C VAL A 4 12.13 -3.53 -24.46
N PRO A 5 13.40 -3.20 -24.13
CA PRO A 5 13.71 -2.54 -22.88
C PRO A 5 13.20 -1.10 -22.91
N PHE A 6 12.60 -0.65 -21.81
CA PHE A 6 12.24 0.74 -21.58
C PHE A 6 12.48 1.10 -20.12
N SER A 7 12.71 2.38 -19.86
CA SER A 7 12.86 2.93 -18.51
C SER A 7 12.03 4.21 -18.37
N LEU A 8 11.53 4.43 -17.16
CA LEU A 8 10.71 5.60 -16.83
C LEU A 8 11.31 6.23 -15.57
N ASN A 9 11.48 7.55 -15.58
CA ASN A 9 11.96 8.29 -14.43
C ASN A 9 10.88 9.26 -13.95
N ALA A 10 10.33 9.01 -12.76
CA ALA A 10 9.39 9.90 -12.12
C ALA A 10 10.12 10.86 -11.18
N THR A 11 10.04 12.16 -11.46
CA THR A 11 10.75 13.20 -10.68
C THR A 11 9.99 13.70 -9.48
N LYS A 12 8.68 13.39 -9.40
CA LYS A 12 7.83 13.77 -8.28
C LYS A 12 7.18 12.51 -7.68
N PRO A 13 7.00 12.47 -6.35
CA PRO A 13 6.19 11.43 -5.74
C PRO A 13 4.74 11.57 -6.20
N GLY A 14 4.07 10.45 -6.39
CA GLY A 14 2.69 10.42 -6.89
C GLY A 14 2.26 9.05 -7.37
N ALA A 15 0.96 8.93 -7.65
CA ALA A 15 0.41 7.79 -8.36
C ALA A 15 0.42 8.08 -9.87
N TYR A 16 0.97 7.16 -10.64
CA TYR A 16 1.08 7.24 -12.09
C TYR A 16 0.47 6.00 -12.72
N THR A 17 -0.31 6.20 -13.78
CA THR A 17 -0.80 5.11 -14.63
C THR A 17 0.02 5.10 -15.91
N ILE A 18 0.71 4.00 -16.17
CA ILE A 18 1.44 3.78 -17.41
C ILE A 18 0.54 3.00 -18.35
N VAL A 19 0.31 3.55 -19.53
CA VAL A 19 -0.45 2.89 -20.60
C VAL A 19 0.54 2.43 -21.66
N ILE A 20 0.69 1.12 -21.80
CA ILE A 20 1.54 0.51 -22.84
C ILE A 20 0.61 0.09 -23.97
N ARG A 21 0.79 0.66 -25.16
CA ARG A 21 0.09 0.25 -26.38
C ARG A 21 1.09 -0.37 -27.34
N VAL A 22 0.76 -1.55 -27.83
CA VAL A 22 1.53 -2.27 -28.84
C VAL A 22 0.65 -2.43 -30.05
N ASP A 23 1.03 -1.75 -31.13
CA ASP A 23 0.45 -1.97 -32.46
C ASP A 23 1.34 -2.96 -33.21
N TYR A 24 0.74 -4.00 -33.79
CA TYR A 24 1.46 -5.05 -34.51
C TYR A 24 0.64 -5.58 -35.68
N ILE A 25 1.34 -6.07 -36.70
CA ILE A 25 0.70 -6.80 -37.80
C ILE A 25 0.64 -8.27 -37.38
N ASP A 26 -0.57 -8.86 -37.38
CA ASP A 26 -0.74 -10.27 -37.07
C ASP A 26 -0.31 -11.19 -38.23
N TYR A 27 -0.35 -12.51 -38.01
CA TYR A 27 0.03 -13.49 -39.02
C TYR A 27 -0.77 -13.37 -40.32
N TYR A 28 -1.98 -12.82 -40.26
CA TYR A 28 -2.89 -12.65 -41.39
C TYR A 28 -2.75 -11.27 -42.07
N GLY A 29 -1.75 -10.48 -41.69
CA GLY A 29 -1.51 -9.15 -42.26
C GLY A 29 -2.42 -8.05 -41.71
N SER A 30 -3.25 -8.34 -40.69
CA SER A 30 -4.14 -7.35 -40.10
C SER A 30 -3.43 -6.54 -39.02
N LEU A 31 -3.63 -5.23 -39.01
CA LEU A 31 -3.16 -4.36 -37.93
C LEU A 31 -3.99 -4.61 -36.67
N ARG A 32 -3.31 -4.99 -35.59
CA ARG A 32 -3.88 -5.22 -34.27
C ARG A 32 -3.25 -4.27 -33.26
N SER A 33 -4.02 -3.96 -32.23
CA SER A 33 -3.57 -3.17 -31.09
C SER A 33 -3.86 -3.91 -29.81
N LYS A 34 -2.89 -3.94 -28.89
CA LYS A 34 -3.07 -4.41 -27.52
C LYS A 34 -2.59 -3.34 -26.56
N SER A 35 -3.42 -3.04 -25.57
CA SER A 35 -3.09 -2.10 -24.50
C SER A 35 -3.02 -2.82 -23.16
N ARG A 36 -2.15 -2.32 -22.28
CA ARG A 36 -2.10 -2.72 -20.88
C ARG A 36 -1.82 -1.51 -20.01
N GLU A 37 -2.55 -1.43 -18.91
CA GLU A 37 -2.38 -0.39 -17.90
C GLU A 37 -1.64 -0.95 -16.69
N ILE A 38 -0.70 -0.15 -16.17
CA ILE A 38 0.10 -0.48 -14.98
C ILE A 38 0.07 0.74 -14.06
N GLY A 39 -0.58 0.59 -12.90
CA GLY A 39 -0.54 1.59 -11.84
C GLY A 39 0.74 1.48 -11.02
N ILE A 40 1.47 2.58 -10.88
CA ILE A 40 2.70 2.67 -10.07
C ILE A 40 2.55 3.82 -9.07
N VAL A 41 2.91 3.56 -7.81
CA VAL A 41 2.99 4.59 -6.77
C VAL A 41 4.44 4.88 -6.47
N VAL A 42 4.88 6.10 -6.81
CA VAL A 42 6.23 6.60 -6.55
C VAL A 42 6.22 7.29 -5.20
N LYS A 43 6.91 6.69 -4.23
CA LYS A 43 7.04 7.25 -2.88
C LYS A 43 8.24 8.19 -2.82
N GLN A 44 8.10 9.25 -2.03
CA GLN A 44 9.24 10.09 -1.67
C GLN A 44 10.22 9.22 -0.86
N PRO A 45 11.52 9.21 -1.19
CA PRO A 45 12.50 8.56 -0.35
C PRO A 45 12.48 9.29 1.00
N THR A 46 12.01 8.62 2.04
CA THR A 46 12.23 9.10 3.41
C THR A 46 13.71 9.04 3.65
N LEU A 47 14.38 10.20 3.62
CA LEU A 47 15.71 10.36 4.19
C LEU A 47 15.61 9.85 5.64
N VAL A 48 16.15 8.66 5.89
CA VAL A 48 16.47 8.23 7.25
C VAL A 48 17.70 9.05 7.64
N GLY A 49 17.46 10.32 7.93
CA GLY A 49 18.46 11.27 8.36
C GLY A 49 18.84 10.97 9.80
N SER A 50 20.11 10.63 9.97
CA SER A 50 20.91 10.85 11.18
C SER A 50 20.41 10.17 12.46
N VAL A 51 21.10 9.09 12.85
CA VAL A 51 21.24 8.73 14.27
C VAL A 51 22.09 9.82 14.93
N GLY A 52 21.45 10.96 15.17
CA GLY A 52 21.93 12.08 15.96
C GLY A 52 21.22 12.04 17.30
N SER A 53 22.01 11.97 18.36
CA SER A 53 21.59 11.81 19.74
C SER A 53 20.60 12.87 20.25
N ARG A 54 19.78 12.42 21.21
CA ARG A 54 19.20 13.15 22.36
C ARG A 54 18.03 14.12 22.13
N GLY A 55 16.91 13.73 22.76
CA GLY A 55 16.12 14.64 23.60
C GLY A 55 14.91 15.26 22.93
N GLY A 56 13.72 15.02 23.49
CA GLY A 56 12.54 15.81 23.16
C GLY A 56 11.26 14.98 23.19
N GLY A 57 10.59 14.97 24.35
CA GLY A 57 9.27 14.40 24.48
C GLY A 57 8.28 15.05 23.51
N GLY A 58 7.58 14.21 22.76
CA GLY A 58 6.50 14.64 21.89
C GLY A 58 5.54 13.48 21.72
N LYS A 59 4.55 13.39 22.62
CA LYS A 59 3.39 12.50 22.45
C LYS A 59 2.66 12.92 21.17
N LYS A 60 3.04 12.34 20.02
CA LYS A 60 2.19 12.35 18.83
C LYS A 60 1.04 11.40 19.10
N GLY A 61 -0.15 11.97 19.24
CA GLY A 61 -1.42 11.27 19.40
C GLY A 61 -1.51 10.12 18.40
N SER A 62 -1.29 8.92 18.93
CA SER A 62 -1.30 7.69 18.19
C SER A 62 -2.76 7.28 18.04
N THR A 63 -3.28 7.39 16.81
CA THR A 63 -4.56 6.82 16.39
C THR A 63 -4.63 5.30 16.70
N THR A 64 -3.50 4.67 17.04
CA THR A 64 -3.42 3.28 17.48
C THR A 64 -3.94 3.06 18.91
N THR A 65 -3.90 4.06 19.80
CA THR A 65 -4.25 3.86 21.23
C THR A 65 -5.73 3.52 21.44
N TRP A 66 -6.64 4.16 20.69
CA TRP A 66 -8.08 3.89 20.85
C TRP A 66 -8.49 2.56 20.23
N ILE A 67 -7.84 2.11 19.15
CA ILE A 67 -8.10 0.80 18.52
C ILE A 67 -7.78 -0.34 19.49
N VAL A 68 -6.65 -0.27 20.20
CA VAL A 68 -6.27 -1.29 21.20
C VAL A 68 -7.27 -1.32 22.37
N ALA A 69 -7.75 -0.15 22.81
CA ALA A 69 -8.75 -0.07 23.87
C ALA A 69 -10.08 -0.71 23.47
N ILE A 70 -10.55 -0.50 22.23
CA ILE A 70 -11.78 -1.12 21.71
C ILE A 70 -11.66 -2.64 21.66
N ILE A 71 -10.52 -3.18 21.19
CA ILE A 71 -10.27 -4.62 21.14
C ILE A 71 -10.32 -5.22 22.55
N LEU A 72 -9.71 -4.57 23.54
CA LEU A 72 -9.72 -5.02 24.94
C LEU A 72 -11.13 -5.12 25.52
N VAL A 73 -12.00 -4.14 25.24
CA VAL A 73 -13.40 -4.13 25.72
C VAL A 73 -14.19 -5.29 25.11
N ILE A 74 -14.02 -5.58 23.81
CA ILE A 74 -14.71 -6.70 23.14
C ILE A 74 -14.30 -8.05 23.76
N VAL A 75 -13.01 -8.23 24.06
CA VAL A 75 -12.50 -9.46 24.69
C VAL A 75 -13.10 -9.65 26.09
N ILE A 76 -13.18 -8.58 26.89
CA ILE A 76 -13.77 -8.64 28.24
C ILE A 76 -15.27 -8.99 28.16
N LEU A 77 -16.01 -8.39 27.22
CA LEU A 77 -17.43 -8.71 27.00
C LEU A 77 -17.64 -10.16 26.56
N ALA A 78 -16.79 -10.67 25.67
CA ALA A 78 -16.85 -12.07 25.23
C ALA A 78 -16.59 -13.03 26.39
N LEU A 79 -15.57 -12.77 27.22
CA LEU A 79 -15.29 -13.56 28.41
C LEU A 79 -16.43 -13.51 29.42
N ALA A 80 -16.99 -12.32 29.69
CA ALA A 80 -18.14 -12.16 30.58
C ALA A 80 -19.38 -12.89 30.05
N MET A 81 -19.63 -12.85 28.75
CA MET A 81 -20.75 -13.54 28.12
C MET A 81 -20.60 -15.06 28.18
N VAL A 82 -19.40 -15.59 27.93
CA VAL A 82 -19.08 -17.03 28.08
C VAL A 82 -19.23 -17.46 29.53
N TRP A 83 -18.74 -16.65 30.47
CA TRP A 83 -18.83 -16.96 31.90
C TRP A 83 -20.28 -16.92 32.40
N ARG A 84 -21.10 -15.99 31.90
CA ARG A 84 -22.54 -15.93 32.19
C ARG A 84 -23.29 -17.12 31.61
N ARG A 85 -22.95 -17.57 30.39
CA ARG A 85 -23.55 -18.77 29.78
C ARG A 85 -23.19 -20.04 30.54
N ARG A 86 -21.99 -20.12 31.11
CA ARG A 86 -21.53 -21.29 31.87
C ARG A 86 -22.13 -21.38 33.28
N ARG A 87 -22.65 -20.26 33.81
CA ARG A 87 -23.33 -20.17 35.12
C ARG A 87 -24.86 -20.29 35.04
N ARG A 88 -25.44 -20.31 33.85
CA ARG A 88 -26.83 -20.73 33.63
C ARG A 88 -26.83 -22.19 33.20
#